data_AF-A0A929SQF5-F1
#
_entry.id   AF-A0A929SQF5-F1
#
_cell.length_a   1.000
_cell.length_b   1.000
_cell.length_c   1.000
_cell.angle_alpha   90.00
_cell.angle_beta   90.00
_cell.angle_gamma   90.00
#
_symmetry.space_group_name_H-M   'P 1'
#
loop_
_entity.id
_entity.type
_entity.pdbx_description
1 polymer ?
#
loop_
_entity_poly.entity_id
_entity_poly.type
_entity_poly.pdbx_seq_one_letter_code
_entity_poly.pdbx_strand_id
1 'polypeptide(L)'
;MEKKKEVIEVENVEKTAEVEKADTIQISDEVVAVIAGMTVAEVSGVAEMAGGFAGGISEVFSGKKNMAKGIKVEINDKSVVIDVNIIVEYGSRIPDVAFDIQKRIKASVENMTGLNVEQ
;
A
#
# COMPACT_ATOMS: atom_id res chain seq x y z
N MET A 1 -17.70 55.83 50.77
CA MET A 1 -16.79 54.73 51.13
C MET A 1 -17.27 53.48 50.40
N GLU A 2 -16.38 52.94 49.58
CA GLU A 2 -16.34 51.61 48.95
C GLU A 2 -17.63 51.02 48.36
N LYS A 3 -17.72 51.06 47.03
CA LYS A 3 -18.26 49.94 46.26
C LYS A 3 -17.13 49.30 45.45
N LYS A 4 -16.94 48.02 45.77
CA LYS A 4 -15.90 47.08 45.41
C LYS A 4 -15.86 46.87 43.89
N LYS A 5 -14.67 46.98 43.29
CA LYS A 5 -14.37 46.47 41.95
C LYS A 5 -14.52 44.95 42.00
N GLU A 6 -15.53 44.40 41.33
CA GLU A 6 -15.45 43.01 40.84
C GLU A 6 -14.71 43.05 39.52
N VAL A 7 -13.45 42.64 39.60
CA VAL A 7 -12.66 42.23 38.43
C VAL A 7 -13.20 40.87 38.06
N ILE A 8 -13.91 40.78 36.93
CA ILE A 8 -14.32 39.50 36.36
C ILE A 8 -13.08 38.96 35.66
N GLU A 9 -12.41 37.99 36.27
CA GLU A 9 -11.41 37.17 35.61
C GLU A 9 -12.09 36.43 34.46
N VAL A 10 -11.71 36.79 33.24
CA VAL A 10 -12.09 36.02 32.05
C VAL A 10 -11.14 34.83 32.03
N GLU A 11 -11.56 33.70 32.61
CA GLU A 11 -10.92 32.42 32.37
C GLU A 11 -11.00 32.12 30.87
N ASN A 12 -9.90 32.40 30.17
CA ASN A 12 -9.71 32.00 28.79
C ASN A 12 -9.55 30.48 28.78
N VAL A 13 -10.67 29.76 28.72
CA VAL A 13 -10.69 28.33 28.48
C VAL A 13 -10.15 28.11 27.08
N GLU A 14 -8.85 27.87 26.98
CA GLU A 14 -8.21 27.29 25.79
C GLU A 14 -8.78 25.88 25.60
N LYS A 15 -9.97 25.80 25.01
CA LYS A 15 -10.38 24.64 24.23
C LYS A 15 -9.51 24.65 22.99
N THR A 16 -8.32 24.05 23.07
CA THR A 16 -7.66 23.48 21.92
C THR A 16 -8.56 22.38 21.39
N ALA A 17 -9.46 22.76 20.49
CA ALA A 17 -10.10 21.84 19.58
C ALA A 17 -8.99 21.12 18.84
N GLU A 18 -8.93 19.80 18.99
CA GLU A 18 -8.09 18.93 18.19
C GLU A 18 -8.38 19.25 16.72
N VAL A 19 -7.41 19.86 16.04
CA VAL A 19 -7.48 20.04 14.60
C VAL A 19 -7.46 18.65 14.00
N GLU A 20 -8.63 18.18 13.56
CA GLU A 20 -8.75 16.99 12.74
C GLU A 20 -7.75 17.11 11.60
N LYS A 21 -6.72 16.24 11.57
CA LYS A 21 -5.71 16.18 10.52
C LYS A 21 -6.35 15.73 9.21
N ALA A 22 -7.02 16.66 8.53
CA ALA A 22 -7.61 16.46 7.21
C ALA A 22 -6.60 16.65 6.05
N ASP A 23 -5.29 16.73 6.34
CA ASP A 23 -4.24 17.01 5.33
C ASP A 23 -3.22 15.86 5.15
N THR A 24 -3.52 14.63 5.58
CA THR A 24 -2.60 13.49 5.39
C THR A 24 -3.15 12.54 4.33
N ILE A 25 -2.64 12.62 3.10
CA ILE A 25 -2.93 11.63 2.05
C ILE A 25 -2.28 10.31 2.46
N GLN A 26 -3.07 9.27 2.70
CA GLN A 26 -2.60 7.92 2.99
C GLN A 26 -2.89 7.00 1.82
N ILE A 27 -1.89 6.23 1.40
CA ILE A 27 -2.01 5.22 0.35
C ILE A 27 -2.29 3.88 1.02
N SER A 28 -3.37 3.21 0.61
CA SER A 28 -3.68 1.88 1.11
C SER A 28 -2.73 0.83 0.51
N ASP A 29 -2.42 -0.16 1.33
CA ASP A 29 -1.78 -1.43 0.96
C ASP A 29 -2.43 -2.10 -0.26
N GLU A 30 -3.76 -2.07 -0.38
CA GLU A 30 -4.49 -2.63 -1.51
C GLU A 30 -4.09 -1.95 -2.84
N VAL A 31 -3.91 -0.63 -2.83
CA VAL A 31 -3.49 0.12 -4.03
C VAL A 31 -2.08 -0.31 -4.46
N VAL A 32 -1.17 -0.44 -3.51
CA VAL A 32 0.20 -0.91 -3.76
C VAL A 32 0.19 -2.34 -4.31
N ALA A 33 -0.64 -3.22 -3.74
CA ALA A 33 -0.78 -4.60 -4.20
C ALA A 33 -1.29 -4.69 -5.65
N VAL A 34 -2.25 -3.83 -6.03
CA VAL A 34 -2.75 -3.77 -7.41
C VAL A 34 -1.67 -3.29 -8.38
N ILE A 35 -0.94 -2.24 -8.04
CA ILE A 35 0.18 -1.72 -8.86
C ILE A 35 1.24 -2.80 -9.05
N ALA A 36 1.64 -3.46 -7.95
CA ALA A 36 2.60 -4.55 -7.98
C ALA A 36 2.09 -5.72 -8.86
N GLY A 37 0.84 -6.14 -8.71
CA GLY A 37 0.26 -7.24 -9.48
C GLY A 37 0.18 -6.98 -10.96
N MET A 38 -0.19 -5.76 -11.36
CA MET A 38 -0.14 -5.36 -12.76
C MET A 38 1.29 -5.38 -13.29
N THR A 39 2.24 -4.85 -12.52
CA THR A 39 3.65 -4.77 -12.92
C THR A 39 4.29 -6.16 -13.06
N VAL A 40 3.98 -7.09 -12.15
CA VAL A 40 4.48 -8.48 -12.19
C VAL A 40 3.89 -9.24 -13.38
N ALA A 41 2.61 -9.05 -13.67
CA ALA A 41 1.94 -9.72 -14.78
C ALA A 41 2.51 -9.33 -16.16
N GLU A 42 3.23 -8.20 -16.26
CA GLU A 42 3.89 -7.73 -17.49
C GLU A 42 5.34 -8.24 -17.63
N VAL A 43 5.88 -8.94 -16.62
CA VAL A 43 7.24 -9.49 -16.69
C VAL A 43 7.25 -10.79 -17.49
N SER A 44 8.14 -10.87 -18.47
CA SER A 44 8.33 -12.08 -19.26
C SER A 44 8.81 -13.24 -18.38
N GLY A 45 8.22 -14.42 -18.57
CA GLY A 45 8.50 -15.60 -17.74
C GLY A 45 7.57 -15.76 -16.53
N VAL A 46 6.65 -14.81 -16.27
CA VAL A 46 5.57 -14.99 -15.30
C VAL A 46 4.35 -15.58 -16.01
N ALA A 47 3.95 -16.79 -15.62
CA ALA A 47 2.75 -17.43 -16.16
C ALA A 47 1.48 -16.93 -15.44
N GLU A 48 1.50 -16.95 -14.10
CA GLU A 48 0.35 -16.54 -13.29
C GLU A 48 0.77 -16.11 -11.87
N MET A 49 0.00 -15.20 -11.26
CA MET A 49 0.10 -14.86 -9.84
C MET A 49 -0.52 -15.95 -8.95
N ALA A 50 0.21 -16.40 -7.92
CA ALA A 50 -0.22 -17.49 -7.04
C ALA A 50 -1.04 -16.97 -5.84
N GLY A 51 -2.35 -16.88 -6.00
CA GLY A 51 -3.29 -16.36 -5.00
C GLY A 51 -3.77 -17.32 -3.89
N GLY A 52 -3.31 -18.57 -3.88
CA GLY A 52 -3.84 -19.61 -3.00
C GLY A 52 -5.32 -19.96 -3.27
N PHE A 53 -5.88 -20.87 -2.45
CA PHE A 53 -7.26 -21.37 -2.62
C PHE A 53 -8.33 -20.27 -2.49
N ALA A 54 -8.16 -19.35 -1.54
CA ALA A 54 -9.12 -18.27 -1.31
C ALA A 54 -9.17 -17.28 -2.49
N GLY A 55 -8.01 -16.95 -3.08
CA GLY A 55 -7.93 -16.09 -4.26
C GLY A 55 -8.61 -16.72 -5.49
N GLY A 56 -8.40 -18.01 -5.72
CA GLY A 56 -9.00 -18.74 -6.85
C GLY A 56 -10.52 -18.87 -6.73
N ILE A 57 -11.05 -19.10 -5.53
CA ILE A 57 -12.50 -19.18 -5.30
C ILE A 57 -13.16 -17.82 -5.55
N SER A 58 -12.61 -16.74 -4.99
CA SER A 58 -13.16 -15.38 -5.18
C SER A 58 -13.28 -14.99 -6.67
N GLU A 59 -12.30 -15.37 -7.49
CA GLU A 59 -12.29 -15.10 -8.93
C GLU A 59 -13.37 -15.88 -9.69
N VAL A 60 -13.59 -17.16 -9.33
CA VAL A 60 -14.66 -18.00 -9.91
C VAL A 60 -16.06 -17.48 -9.56
N PHE A 61 -16.26 -17.01 -8.32
CA PHE A 61 -17.57 -16.54 -7.85
C PHE A 61 -17.88 -15.09 -8.28
N SER A 62 -16.87 -14.23 -8.33
CA SER A 62 -17.06 -12.81 -8.70
C SER A 62 -16.97 -12.56 -10.20
N GLY A 63 -16.38 -13.49 -10.97
CA GLY A 63 -16.08 -13.31 -12.40
C GLY A 63 -15.05 -12.21 -12.69
N LYS A 64 -14.45 -11.60 -11.65
CA LYS A 64 -13.47 -10.52 -11.77
C LYS A 64 -12.08 -11.05 -11.47
N LYS A 65 -11.13 -10.71 -12.33
CA LYS A 65 -9.73 -11.11 -12.21
C LYS A 65 -9.08 -10.34 -11.05
N ASN A 66 -8.69 -11.03 -9.99
CA ASN A 66 -8.11 -10.37 -8.81
C ASN A 66 -6.60 -10.18 -9.00
N MET A 67 -6.17 -8.95 -9.26
CA MET A 67 -4.77 -8.61 -9.50
C MET A 67 -3.91 -8.59 -8.23
N ALA A 68 -4.53 -8.45 -7.05
CA ALA A 68 -3.82 -8.45 -5.76
C ALA A 68 -3.53 -9.88 -5.24
N LYS A 69 -4.02 -10.91 -5.94
CA LYS A 69 -3.86 -12.30 -5.49
C LYS A 69 -2.39 -12.70 -5.50
N GLY A 70 -1.89 -13.25 -4.40
CA GLY A 70 -0.51 -13.72 -4.28
C GLY A 70 0.50 -12.64 -3.93
N ILE A 71 0.03 -11.42 -3.63
CA ILE A 71 0.87 -10.31 -3.19
C ILE A 71 0.50 -9.96 -1.76
N LYS A 72 1.51 -9.83 -0.91
CA LYS A 72 1.35 -9.31 0.45
C LYS A 72 2.18 -8.04 0.56
N VAL A 73 1.57 -6.99 1.06
CA VAL A 73 2.20 -5.67 1.21
C VAL A 73 2.21 -5.31 2.68
N GLU A 74 3.37 -4.88 3.18
CA GLU A 74 3.53 -4.32 4.52
C GLU A 74 4.14 -2.92 4.37
N ILE A 75 3.45 -1.90 4.89
CA ILE A 75 3.88 -0.50 4.83
C ILE A 75 4.28 -0.07 6.24
N ASN A 76 5.53 0.37 6.40
CA ASN A 76 6.07 0.93 7.64
C ASN A 76 6.55 2.35 7.36
N ASP A 77 5.79 3.36 7.79
CA ASP A 77 6.00 4.78 7.51
C ASP A 77 6.15 5.10 6.00
N LYS A 78 7.38 5.07 5.49
CA LYS A 78 7.73 5.28 4.07
C LYS A 78 8.41 4.09 3.41
N SER A 79 8.69 3.04 4.16
CA SER A 79 9.25 1.79 3.68
C SER A 79 8.13 0.81 3.34
N VAL A 80 8.28 0.10 2.23
CA VAL A 80 7.32 -0.91 1.78
C VAL A 80 8.07 -2.21 1.54
N VAL A 81 7.54 -3.29 2.12
CA VAL A 81 7.97 -4.67 1.88
C VAL A 81 6.86 -5.36 1.10
N ILE A 82 7.22 -6.03 0.01
CA ILE A 82 6.28 -6.69 -0.90
C ILE A 82 6.70 -8.14 -1.11
N ASP A 83 5.88 -9.07 -0.64
CA ASP A 83 6.05 -10.49 -0.95
C ASP A 83 5.24 -10.83 -2.19
N VAL A 84 5.88 -11.51 -3.14
CA VAL A 84 5.28 -11.87 -4.43
C VAL A 84 5.34 -13.38 -4.63
N ASN A 85 4.17 -13.99 -4.80
CA ASN A 85 4.02 -15.40 -5.08
C ASN A 85 3.57 -15.57 -6.54
N ILE A 86 4.38 -16.27 -7.34
CA ILE A 86 4.14 -16.45 -8.77
C ILE A 86 4.41 -17.88 -9.23
N ILE A 87 3.80 -18.21 -10.36
CA ILE A 87 4.08 -19.40 -11.15
C ILE A 87 4.92 -18.94 -12.35
N VAL A 88 6.13 -19.50 -12.47
CA VAL A 88 7.09 -19.15 -13.51
C VAL A 88 6.93 -20.09 -14.71
N GLU A 89 7.04 -19.56 -15.92
CA GLU A 89 7.00 -20.33 -17.17
C GLU A 89 8.15 -21.33 -17.25
N TYR A 90 7.86 -22.55 -17.71
CA TYR A 90 8.87 -23.57 -17.90
C TYR A 90 9.94 -23.13 -18.91
N GLY A 91 11.21 -23.36 -18.58
CA GLY A 91 12.35 -22.94 -19.41
C GLY A 91 12.87 -21.53 -19.11
N SER A 92 12.19 -20.77 -18.25
CA SER A 92 12.68 -19.46 -17.78
C SER A 92 13.74 -19.62 -16.69
N ARG A 93 14.71 -18.71 -16.67
CA ARG A 93 15.72 -18.61 -15.60
C ARG A 93 15.12 -17.85 -14.43
N ILE A 94 14.77 -18.58 -13.36
CA ILE A 94 14.14 -18.01 -12.16
C ILE A 94 14.90 -16.79 -11.60
N PRO A 95 16.26 -16.80 -11.50
CA PRO A 95 16.98 -15.63 -11.00
C PRO A 95 16.81 -14.39 -11.87
N ASP A 96 16.77 -14.55 -13.21
CA ASP A 96 16.61 -13.44 -14.15
C ASP A 96 15.20 -12.85 -14.04
N VAL A 97 14.17 -13.71 -13.97
CA VAL A 97 12.77 -13.30 -13.78
C VAL A 97 12.59 -12.58 -12.43
N ALA A 98 13.15 -13.12 -11.35
CA ALA A 98 13.06 -12.50 -10.02
C ALA A 98 13.71 -11.12 -9.99
N PHE A 99 14.89 -10.97 -10.62
CA PHE A 99 15.58 -9.69 -10.71
C PHE A 99 14.77 -8.66 -11.51
N ASP A 100 14.18 -9.06 -12.64
CA ASP A 100 13.33 -8.20 -13.45
C ASP A 100 12.07 -7.77 -12.69
N ILE A 101 11.43 -8.68 -11.95
CA ILE A 101 10.27 -8.37 -11.10
C ILE A 101 10.63 -7.30 -10.07
N GLN A 102 11.70 -7.52 -9.29
CA GLN A 102 12.12 -6.58 -8.24
C GLN A 102 12.40 -5.19 -8.82
N LYS A 103 13.13 -5.13 -9.94
CA LYS A 103 13.46 -3.87 -10.60
C LYS A 103 12.22 -3.13 -11.09
N ARG A 104 11.26 -3.84 -11.69
CA ARG A 104 10.04 -3.22 -12.22
C ARG A 104 9.08 -2.78 -11.13
N ILE A 105 8.84 -3.62 -10.11
CA ILE A 105 7.97 -3.26 -8.97
C ILE A 105 8.52 -2.02 -8.28
N LYS A 106 9.82 -2.00 -7.96
CA LYS A 106 10.46 -0.86 -7.32
C LYS A 106 10.21 0.42 -8.10
N ALA A 107 10.51 0.41 -9.41
CA ALA A 107 10.28 1.57 -10.25
C ALA A 107 8.80 1.98 -10.32
N SER A 108 7.88 1.04 -10.47
CA SER A 108 6.44 1.33 -10.63
C SER A 108 5.84 1.91 -9.34
N VAL A 109 6.08 1.26 -8.20
CA VAL A 109 5.56 1.68 -6.90
C VAL A 109 6.18 3.01 -6.46
N GLU A 110 7.50 3.18 -6.55
CA GLU A 110 8.18 4.44 -6.19
C GLU A 110 7.67 5.62 -7.04
N ASN A 111 7.51 5.42 -8.35
CA ASN A 111 7.05 6.48 -9.25
C ASN A 111 5.57 6.84 -9.07
N MET A 112 4.70 5.88 -8.75
CA MET A 112 3.26 6.12 -8.60
C MET A 112 2.88 6.62 -7.21
N THR A 113 3.59 6.17 -6.17
CA THR A 113 3.18 6.38 -4.77
C THR A 113 4.14 7.27 -3.99
N GLY A 114 5.39 7.44 -4.44
CA GLY A 114 6.44 8.14 -3.70
C GLY A 114 6.92 7.41 -2.43
N LEU A 115 6.50 6.15 -2.22
CA LEU A 115 6.97 5.28 -1.15
C LEU A 115 8.28 4.60 -1.57
N ASN A 116 9.17 4.28 -0.62
CA ASN A 116 10.42 3.56 -0.90
C ASN A 116 10.20 2.05 -0.76
N VAL A 117 10.59 1.29 -1.79
CA VAL A 117 10.50 -0.18 -1.75
C VAL A 117 11.83 -0.76 -1.29
N GLU A 118 11.79 -1.53 -0.21
CA GLU A 118 12.96 -2.27 0.29
C GLU A 118 13.20 -3.50 -0.61
N GLN A 119 14.46 -3.72 -1.02
CA GLN A 119 14.86 -4.74 -1.98
C GLN A 119 15.59 -5.90 -1.32
#